data_AF-A0AAV3YX59-F1
#
_entry.id   AF-A0AAV3YX59-F1
#
_cell.length_a   1.000
_cell.length_b   1.000
_cell.length_c   1.000
_cell.angle_alpha   90.00
_cell.angle_beta   90.00
_cell.angle_gamma   90.00
#
_symmetry.space_group_name_H-M   'P 1'
#
loop_
_entity.id
_entity.type
_entity.pdbx_description
1 polymer ?
#
loop_
_entity_poly.entity_id
_entity_poly.type
_entity_poly.pdbx_seq_one_letter_code
_entity_poly.pdbx_strand_id
1 'polypeptide(L)' 'MLGCAQGGSSTSRHASVFDHHPMIPLANVFQGVENDRYFSKINPSKGYWQIPVRQEDIPNTAFVTMERL' A
#
# COMPACT_ATOMS: atom_id res chain seq x y z
N MET A 1 31.87 7.80 1.29
CA MET A 1 31.72 6.41 1.79
C MET A 1 30.39 6.34 2.51
N LEU A 2 29.34 5.63 2.12
CA LEU A 2 29.13 4.57 1.13
C LEU A 2 27.84 4.90 0.35
N GLY A 3 27.84 4.63 -0.97
CA GLY A 3 26.66 4.77 -1.82
C GLY A 3 25.71 3.58 -1.69
N CYS A 4 24.41 3.83 -1.85
CA CYS A 4 23.41 2.80 -1.97
C CYS A 4 23.65 1.99 -3.26
N ALA A 5 23.89 0.69 -3.09
CA ALA A 5 24.23 -0.23 -4.16
C ALA A 5 23.11 -0.37 -5.18
N GLN A 6 23.47 -0.29 -6.46
CA GLN A 6 22.66 -0.80 -7.56
C GLN A 6 22.97 -2.29 -7.75
N GLY A 7 21.92 -3.08 -8.00
CA GLY A 7 22.02 -4.32 -8.78
C GLY A 7 21.93 -5.64 -8.00
N GLY A 8 20.92 -6.46 -8.37
CA GLY A 8 21.05 -7.91 -8.41
C GLY A 8 20.22 -8.73 -7.40
N SER A 9 19.06 -9.23 -7.82
CA SER A 9 18.88 -10.66 -8.17
C SER A 9 17.39 -10.98 -8.29
N SER A 10 17.00 -11.36 -9.50
CA SER A 10 15.69 -11.93 -9.81
C SER A 10 15.57 -13.27 -9.10
N THR A 11 14.79 -13.34 -8.03
CA THR A 11 14.23 -14.60 -7.52
C THR A 11 12.70 -14.49 -7.56
N SER A 12 12.10 -15.36 -8.37
CA SER A 12 10.68 -15.41 -8.72
C SER A 12 9.78 -15.54 -7.48
N ARG A 13 9.32 -14.41 -6.95
CA ARG A 13 8.08 -14.29 -6.19
C ARG A 13 7.07 -13.66 -7.16
N HIS A 14 5.82 -14.13 -7.20
CA HIS A 14 4.78 -13.61 -8.10
C HIS A 14 4.89 -12.08 -8.25
N ALA A 15 5.31 -11.64 -9.44
CA ALA A 15 5.95 -10.34 -9.62
C ALA A 15 4.90 -9.25 -9.80
N SER A 16 4.44 -8.66 -8.69
CA SER A 16 3.73 -7.38 -8.78
C SER A 16 4.70 -6.29 -9.23
N VAL A 17 4.26 -5.47 -10.18
CA VAL A 17 5.00 -4.27 -10.57
C VAL A 17 4.85 -3.26 -9.45
N PHE A 18 5.97 -2.70 -8.99
CA PHE A 18 5.95 -1.69 -7.95
C PHE A 18 5.42 -0.36 -8.53
N ASP A 19 4.32 0.15 -7.97
CA ASP A 19 3.70 1.43 -8.35
C ASP A 19 3.64 2.36 -7.12
N HIS A 20 4.52 3.36 -7.06
CA HIS A 20 4.60 4.30 -5.93
C HIS A 20 3.47 5.34 -6.03
N HIS A 21 2.47 5.25 -5.15
CA HIS A 21 1.59 6.39 -4.90
C HIS A 21 2.36 7.49 -4.15
N PRO A 22 2.35 8.75 -4.61
CA PRO A 22 3.03 9.84 -3.91
C PRO A 22 2.37 10.10 -2.55
N MET A 23 3.03 9.68 -1.47
CA MET A 23 2.58 9.92 -0.11
C MET A 23 3.23 11.18 0.47
N ILE A 24 2.42 12.06 1.05
CA ILE A 24 2.92 13.25 1.75
C ILE A 24 3.62 12.80 3.06
N PRO A 25 4.83 13.29 3.36
CA PRO A 25 5.48 13.03 4.64
C PRO A 25 4.61 13.50 5.81
N LEU A 26 4.57 12.73 6.89
CA LEU A 26 3.72 13.06 8.05
C LEU A 26 3.96 14.48 8.60
N ALA A 27 5.22 14.95 8.59
CA ALA A 27 5.59 16.30 9.00
C ALA A 27 4.87 17.42 8.21
N ASN A 28 4.41 17.12 6.99
CA ASN A 28 3.77 18.08 6.10
C ASN A 28 2.25 17.86 5.97
N VAL A 29 1.68 16.82 6.58
CA VAL A 29 0.25 16.47 6.40
C VAL A 29 -0.69 17.57 6.91
N PHE A 30 -0.29 18.30 7.95
CA PHE A 30 -1.11 19.35 8.56
C PHE A 30 -0.80 20.76 8.03
N GLN A 31 0.11 20.88 7.06
CA GLN A 31 0.37 22.16 6.40
C GLN A 31 -0.90 22.61 5.67
N GLY A 32 -1.43 23.77 6.04
CA GLY A 32 -2.61 24.36 5.41
C GLY A 32 -3.92 24.28 6.21
N VAL A 33 -3.95 23.54 7.32
CA VAL A 33 -5.12 23.49 8.24
C VAL A 33 -4.85 24.16 9.59
N GLU A 34 -3.73 24.88 9.70
CA GLU A 34 -3.21 25.45 10.95
C GLU A 34 -4.14 26.49 11.59
N ASN A 35 -4.91 27.21 10.77
CA ASN A 35 -5.81 28.28 11.22
C ASN A 35 -7.29 27.88 11.21
N ASP A 36 -7.58 26.61 10.94
CA ASP A 36 -8.95 26.10 10.92
C ASP A 36 -9.48 25.89 12.34
N ARG A 37 -10.78 26.11 12.52
CA ARG A 37 -11.42 26.12 13.84
C ARG A 37 -12.09 24.79 14.20
N TYR A 38 -12.58 24.05 13.21
CA TYR A 38 -13.37 22.84 13.42
C TYR A 38 -12.86 21.71 12.54
N PHE A 39 -12.66 20.54 13.13
CA PHE A 39 -12.16 19.36 12.46
C PHE A 39 -13.15 18.20 12.64
N SER A 40 -13.39 17.46 11.57
CA SER A 40 -14.12 16.20 11.60
C SER A 40 -13.29 15.12 10.90
N LYS A 41 -13.21 13.94 11.50
CA LYS A 41 -12.50 12.80 10.92
C LYS A 41 -13.51 11.78 10.40
N ILE A 42 -13.38 11.42 9.13
CA ILE A 42 -14.14 10.32 8.52
C ILE A 42 -13.23 9.09 8.51
N ASN A 43 -13.76 7.95 8.97
CA ASN A 43 -13.07 6.67 8.91
C ASN A 43 -13.83 5.74 7.96
N PRO A 44 -13.26 5.35 6.81
CA PRO A 44 -13.87 4.33 5.96
C PRO A 44 -13.70 2.95 6.60
N SER A 45 -14.73 2.52 7.33
CA SER A 45 -14.82 1.15 7.86
C SER A 45 -14.65 0.14 6.72
N LYS A 46 -13.72 -0.79 6.89
CA LYS A 46 -13.40 -1.83 5.89
C LYS A 46 -12.94 -1.26 4.54
N GLY A 47 -12.22 -0.13 4.49
CA GLY A 47 -11.76 0.50 3.24
C GLY A 47 -11.08 -0.44 2.25
N TYR A 48 -10.24 -1.38 2.72
CA TYR A 48 -9.61 -2.39 1.86
C TYR A 48 -10.60 -3.31 1.12
N TRP A 49 -11.79 -3.53 1.68
CA TRP A 49 -12.81 -4.42 1.12
C TRP A 49 -13.77 -3.71 0.15
N GLN A 50 -13.72 -2.38 0.07
CA GLN A 50 -14.59 -1.60 -0.80
C GLN A 50 -14.07 -1.51 -2.23
N ILE A 51 -12.75 -1.66 -2.41
CA ILE A 51 -12.10 -1.57 -3.72
C ILE A 51 -11.99 -2.99 -4.30
N PRO A 52 -12.63 -3.29 -5.44
CA PRO A 52 -12.54 -4.61 -6.06
C PRO A 52 -11.14 -4.88 -6.63
N VAL A 53 -10.66 -6.10 -6.43
CA VAL A 53 -9.46 -6.60 -7.10
C VAL A 53 -9.81 -6.90 -8.56
N ARG A 54 -8.89 -6.62 -9.49
CA ARG A 54 -9.07 -6.98 -10.92
C ARG A 54 -9.19 -8.49 -11.05
N GLN A 55 -10.03 -8.96 -11.96
CA GLN A 55 -10.37 -10.38 -12.08
C GLN A 55 -9.13 -11.25 -12.34
N GLU A 56 -8.22 -10.74 -13.16
CA GLU A 56 -6.94 -11.35 -13.50
C GLU A 56 -5.95 -11.44 -12.32
N ASP A 57 -6.09 -10.58 -11.31
CA ASP A 57 -5.18 -10.50 -10.15
C ASP A 57 -5.67 -11.27 -8.92
N ILE A 58 -6.94 -11.70 -8.88
CA ILE A 58 -7.51 -12.55 -7.80
C ILE A 58 -6.66 -13.79 -7.48
N PRO A 59 -6.16 -14.60 -8.45
CA PRO A 59 -5.34 -15.76 -8.13
C PRO A 59 -3.99 -15.39 -7.49
N ASN A 60 -3.47 -14.17 -7.70
CA ASN A 60 -2.24 -13.70 -7.09
C ASN A 60 -2.40 -13.42 -5.58
N THR A 61 -3.63 -13.26 -5.09
CA THR A 61 -3.93 -13.00 -3.66
C THR A 61 -4.36 -14.24 -2.89
N ALA A 62 -4.26 -15.45 -3.48
CA ALA A 62 -4.66 -16.69 -2.82
C ALA A 62 -3.76 -17.03 -1.61
N PHE A 63 -4.35 -17.58 -0.54
CA PHE A 63 -3.63 -18.10 0.62
C PHE A 63 -4.08 -19.54 0.94
N VAL A 64 -3.22 -20.29 1.63
CA VAL A 64 -3.48 -21.69 2.01
C VAL A 64 -3.93 -21.73 3.48
N THR A 65 -4.95 -22.55 3.77
CA THR A 65 -5.37 -22.90 5.14
C THR A 65 -4.96 -24.35 5.46
N MET A 66 -4.74 -24.64 6.74
CA MET A 66 -4.16 -25.91 7.21
C MET A 66 -5.04 -27.14 7.00
N GLU A 67 -6.31 -26.98 6.60
CA GLU A 67 -7.25 -28.11 6.43
C GLU A 67 -7.04 -28.93 5.16
N ARG A 68 -5.99 -28.65 4.39
CA ARG A 68 -5.70 -29.40 3.16
C ARG A 68 -4.58 -30.42 3.38
N LEU A 69 -4.79 -31.34 4.32
CA LEU A 69 -4.08 -32.63 4.42
C LEU A 69 -5.08 -33.77 4.24
#